data_AF-A0A7V7N2M7-F1
#
_entry.id   AF-A0A7V7N2M7-F1
#
_cell.length_a   1.000
_cell.length_b   1.000
_cell.length_c   1.000
_cell.angle_alpha   90.00
_cell.angle_beta   90.00
_cell.angle_gamma   90.00
#
_symmetry.space_group_name_H-M   'P 1'
#
loop_
_entity.id
_entity.type
_entity.pdbx_description
1 polymer ?
#
loop_
_entity_poly.entity_id
_entity_poly.type
_entity_poly.pdbx_seq_one_letter_code
_entity_poly.pdbx_strand_id
1 'polypeptide(L)'
;MNTNNPKIILHAPKQHGFLACYCLMMGLIISICFYGSAQAGIATITQSIELQPGWNAIYVEVAPENNNIEDIFSGIPVASVWRWIPDKLGKDFIIDPAEGLMNLDGWYGYFPEPKPEAFLSNLYTISANTAYLIKLEGSVAKTIQITGKPQLVKKTWRTNGFTLTGFPLVSGQEPSFGDFFANSEAHQGQPIYKLNPQGVWESVNSPYLERMKSGEAYWFYTNGTSRYQGLISLTIEQGESLSYQEAFTEMDLVLSNSSDVTNFVSLNREGGNSLPMKFKNVDLETDEIAWPDLPATKVYELQPGQDLVVTLAIDRLSFLEQRMEQVFSITNEQGAKLLLHAGGNTMQPLVLPAGAGQRNNLKLLSNENSYAGLWAGTARIKAVSQAQTGGVNPLPVGKTFPLRVLMHVDATGQVKLIKNVVQMWEEGSYRISPKDPELFEVDEPGRYVLLTRDELIPNYTGVTRRNGQSAGIRYSTVAYDFNGDDIEMNGDFQLNEQVNVSVLIDPDMPTNPFRHKFHPDHDNFDAQYLNPQQEAFQVTREMEFLFTNNNPQHPDVADPPGWGVTIMGGTFRETITGLHKNAIFVSGDFRLTRVSSTAILNQ
;
A
#
# COMPACT_ATOMS: atom_id res chain seq x y z
N MET A 1 67.30 51.09 48.01
CA MET A 1 67.85 50.87 46.67
C MET A 1 68.11 49.39 46.48
N ASN A 2 67.72 48.90 45.32
CA ASN A 2 67.82 47.58 44.71
C ASN A 2 68.84 46.54 45.23
N THR A 3 68.36 45.29 45.13
CA THR A 3 69.02 44.06 44.64
C THR A 3 70.09 43.39 45.51
N ASN A 4 69.73 42.23 46.09
CA ASN A 4 70.18 40.91 45.61
C ASN A 4 69.89 39.84 46.69
N ASN A 5 69.00 38.90 46.38
CA ASN A 5 68.72 37.72 47.20
C ASN A 5 69.27 36.47 46.50
N PRO A 6 70.12 35.66 47.14
CA PRO A 6 70.34 34.28 46.74
C PRO A 6 69.73 33.28 47.74
N LYS A 7 69.02 32.32 47.15
CA LYS A 7 68.93 30.89 47.49
C LYS A 7 69.06 30.46 48.95
N ILE A 8 68.00 29.83 49.47
CA ILE A 8 68.16 28.60 50.28
C ILE A 8 67.11 27.57 49.83
N ILE A 9 67.65 26.39 49.54
CA ILE A 9 66.99 25.13 49.18
C ILE A 9 66.50 24.47 50.47
N LEU A 10 65.26 24.00 50.50
CA LEU A 10 64.79 23.05 51.50
C LEU A 10 64.26 21.78 50.81
N HIS A 11 64.91 20.66 51.13
CA HIS A 11 64.46 19.30 50.85
C HIS A 11 63.59 18.79 51.99
N ALA A 12 62.46 18.16 51.67
CA ALA A 12 61.82 17.08 52.43
C ALA A 12 60.79 16.37 51.50
N PRO A 13 60.32 15.14 51.77
CA PRO A 13 60.80 13.95 51.06
C PRO A 13 59.72 13.23 50.24
N LYS A 14 60.22 12.33 49.38
CA LYS A 14 59.48 11.34 48.59
C LYS A 14 58.61 10.45 49.48
N GLN A 15 57.33 10.31 49.16
CA GLN A 15 56.59 9.05 49.34
C GLN A 15 56.24 8.49 47.97
N HIS A 16 56.63 7.24 47.77
CA HIS A 16 56.44 6.47 46.56
C HIS A 16 55.04 5.84 46.50
N GLY A 17 54.46 5.86 45.31
CA GLY A 17 53.73 4.70 44.79
C GLY A 17 52.23 4.64 45.04
N PHE A 18 51.45 5.46 44.33
CA PHE A 18 50.12 5.06 43.83
C PHE A 18 49.91 5.68 42.45
N LEU A 19 50.51 5.05 41.45
CA LEU A 19 50.35 5.38 40.03
C LEU A 19 49.09 4.66 39.52
N ALA A 20 47.90 5.19 39.80
CA ALA A 20 46.65 4.65 39.26
C ALA A 20 45.48 5.63 39.38
N CYS A 21 45.59 6.86 38.87
CA CYS A 21 44.41 7.69 38.56
C CYS A 21 44.81 9.02 37.89
N TYR A 22 45.23 9.06 36.62
CA TYR A 22 45.27 10.32 35.83
C TYR A 22 45.51 10.04 34.33
N CYS A 23 44.70 9.16 33.75
CA CYS A 23 44.55 9.03 32.28
C CYS A 23 43.07 9.06 31.84
N LEU A 24 42.18 9.55 32.70
CA LEU A 24 40.72 9.54 32.49
C LEU A 24 40.09 10.93 32.64
N MET A 25 40.82 11.99 32.27
CA MET A 25 40.29 13.37 32.20
C MET A 25 40.79 14.11 30.95
N MET A 26 40.75 13.46 29.79
CA MET A 26 40.92 14.16 28.51
C MET A 26 40.29 13.36 27.36
N GLY A 27 39.00 13.06 27.49
CA GLY A 27 38.25 12.27 26.49
C GLY A 27 36.77 12.16 26.82
N LEU A 28 36.09 13.29 27.04
CA LEU A 28 34.62 13.31 27.09
C LEU A 28 34.08 14.65 26.55
N ILE A 29 34.48 14.98 25.33
CA ILE A 29 33.77 15.95 24.49
C ILE A 29 33.54 15.21 23.17
N ILE A 30 32.30 15.28 22.67
CA ILE A 30 31.75 14.66 21.44
C ILE A 30 31.19 13.23 21.61
N SER A 31 29.99 13.14 22.18
CA SER A 31 28.89 12.35 21.62
C SER A 31 27.60 12.67 22.37
N ILE A 32 27.13 13.90 22.23
CA ILE A 32 25.69 14.17 22.32
C ILE A 32 25.15 13.71 20.96
N CYS A 33 24.87 12.41 20.86
CA CYS A 33 23.94 11.95 19.85
C CYS A 33 22.60 12.58 20.22
N PHE A 34 22.24 13.64 19.51
CA PHE A 34 20.84 13.98 19.34
C PHE A 34 20.18 12.72 18.77
N TYR A 35 19.59 11.88 19.63
CA TYR A 35 18.48 11.04 19.23
C TYR A 35 17.33 12.00 18.94
N GLY A 36 17.39 12.63 17.76
CA GLY A 36 16.19 13.16 17.15
C GLY A 36 15.23 11.99 17.06
N SER A 37 14.02 12.17 17.58
CA SER A 37 12.89 11.31 17.27
C SER A 37 12.94 11.03 15.76
N ALA A 38 13.07 9.75 15.37
CA ALA A 38 13.10 9.35 13.98
C ALA A 38 11.81 9.86 13.31
N GLN A 39 11.91 11.00 12.63
CA GLN A 39 10.82 11.55 11.85
C GLN A 39 10.69 10.58 10.68
N ALA A 40 9.56 9.87 10.60
CA ALA A 40 9.28 8.98 9.49
C ALA A 40 9.61 9.68 8.15
N GLY A 41 10.33 8.99 7.26
CA GLY A 41 10.61 9.44 5.89
C GLY A 41 9.34 9.54 5.05
N ILE A 42 8.44 10.44 5.40
CA ILE A 42 7.21 10.74 4.69
C ILE A 42 7.60 11.40 3.36
N ALA A 43 7.24 10.76 2.25
CA ALA A 43 7.45 11.33 0.93
C ALA A 43 6.17 12.06 0.51
N THR A 44 6.27 13.38 0.42
CA THR A 44 5.22 14.25 -0.09
C THR A 44 5.68 15.03 -1.31
N ILE A 45 4.71 15.54 -2.05
CA ILE A 45 4.93 16.49 -3.13
C ILE A 45 4.01 17.69 -2.93
N THR A 46 4.49 18.87 -3.30
CA THR A 46 3.74 20.12 -3.21
C THR A 46 3.17 20.47 -4.58
N GLN A 47 1.85 20.64 -4.65
CA GLN A 47 1.16 21.21 -5.79
C GLN A 47 0.99 22.71 -5.58
N SER A 48 1.53 23.52 -6.50
CA SER A 48 1.31 24.97 -6.54
C SER A 48 0.20 25.32 -7.51
N ILE A 49 -0.82 26.06 -7.07
CA ILE A 49 -1.92 26.53 -7.93
C ILE A 49 -2.05 28.04 -7.79
N GLU A 50 -2.01 28.78 -8.90
CA GLU A 50 -2.26 30.21 -8.91
C GLU A 50 -3.76 30.50 -9.11
N LEU A 51 -4.37 31.20 -8.14
CA LEU A 51 -5.75 31.66 -8.20
C LEU A 51 -5.80 33.08 -8.74
N GLN A 52 -6.59 33.29 -9.78
CA GLN A 52 -6.87 34.61 -10.36
C GLN A 52 -8.02 35.28 -9.61
N PRO A 53 -8.08 36.62 -9.54
CA PRO A 53 -9.24 37.33 -9.00
C PRO A 53 -10.54 36.91 -9.70
N GLY A 54 -11.60 36.63 -8.93
CA GLY A 54 -12.84 36.08 -9.45
C GLY A 54 -12.92 34.55 -9.32
N TRP A 55 -13.61 33.90 -10.24
CA TRP A 55 -13.86 32.46 -10.21
C TRP A 55 -12.71 31.65 -10.83
N ASN A 56 -12.33 30.56 -10.16
CA ASN A 56 -11.30 29.62 -10.59
C ASN A 56 -11.87 28.20 -10.50
N ALA A 57 -11.69 27.39 -11.54
CA ALA A 57 -11.95 25.97 -11.50
C ALA A 57 -10.61 25.24 -11.36
N ILE A 58 -10.34 24.69 -10.18
CA ILE A 58 -9.06 24.04 -9.87
C ILE A 58 -9.22 22.52 -9.74
N TYR A 59 -8.13 21.80 -9.94
CA TYR A 59 -8.03 20.37 -9.72
C TYR A 59 -6.90 20.07 -8.73
N VAL A 60 -7.27 19.47 -7.58
CA VAL A 60 -6.31 19.09 -6.55
C VAL A 60 -5.79 17.68 -6.87
N GLU A 61 -4.49 17.55 -7.06
CA GLU A 61 -3.82 16.31 -7.52
C GLU A 61 -3.39 15.40 -6.36
N VAL A 62 -3.09 15.99 -5.19
CA VAL A 62 -2.51 15.29 -4.03
C VAL A 62 -3.44 15.28 -2.83
N ALA A 63 -3.35 14.25 -1.99
CA ALA A 63 -4.07 14.17 -0.72
C ALA A 63 -3.34 15.03 0.31
N PRO A 64 -3.91 16.17 0.75
CA PRO A 64 -3.21 17.09 1.65
C PRO A 64 -2.86 16.41 2.98
N GLU A 65 -1.70 16.73 3.56
CA GLU A 65 -1.37 16.28 4.92
C GLU A 65 -2.32 16.91 5.95
N ASN A 66 -2.58 18.20 5.79
CA ASN A 66 -3.68 18.90 6.45
C ASN A 66 -4.77 19.18 5.40
N ASN A 67 -5.90 18.51 5.55
CA ASN A 67 -7.03 18.64 4.63
C ASN A 67 -8.09 19.64 5.08
N ASN A 68 -7.90 20.32 6.22
CA ASN A 68 -8.81 21.35 6.70
C ASN A 68 -8.80 22.55 5.76
N ILE A 69 -9.99 22.90 5.26
CA ILE A 69 -10.14 23.97 4.27
C ILE A 69 -9.75 25.34 4.84
N GLU A 70 -10.01 25.59 6.13
CA GLU A 70 -9.66 26.85 6.79
C GLU A 70 -8.14 27.08 6.84
N ASP A 71 -7.40 26.01 7.13
CA ASP A 71 -5.94 26.06 7.19
C ASP A 71 -5.31 26.26 5.81
N ILE A 72 -5.85 25.58 4.79
CA ILE A 72 -5.37 25.68 3.40
C ILE A 72 -5.57 27.11 2.85
N PHE A 73 -6.70 27.74 3.15
CA PHE A 73 -7.03 29.09 2.67
C PHE A 73 -6.71 30.20 3.67
N SER A 74 -5.97 29.89 4.73
CA SER A 74 -5.60 30.88 5.75
C SER A 74 -4.81 32.04 5.12
N GLY A 75 -5.25 33.27 5.38
CA GLY A 75 -4.66 34.48 4.82
C GLY A 75 -4.94 34.73 3.33
N ILE A 76 -5.77 33.91 2.68
CA ILE A 76 -6.20 34.09 1.29
C ILE A 76 -7.63 34.63 1.30
N PRO A 77 -7.93 35.74 0.59
CA PRO A 77 -9.26 36.36 0.59
C PRO A 77 -10.23 35.58 -0.30
N VAL A 78 -10.59 34.35 0.08
CA VAL A 78 -11.60 33.56 -0.63
C VAL A 78 -13.01 34.04 -0.26
N ALA A 79 -13.88 34.22 -1.26
CA ALA A 79 -15.30 34.46 -1.02
C ALA A 79 -16.02 33.17 -0.61
N SER A 80 -15.72 32.10 -1.35
CA SER A 80 -16.38 30.80 -1.21
C SER A 80 -15.59 29.73 -1.95
N VAL A 81 -15.63 28.50 -1.44
CA VAL A 81 -15.09 27.31 -2.10
C VAL A 81 -16.22 26.30 -2.28
N TRP A 82 -16.30 25.69 -3.45
CA TRP A 82 -17.39 24.79 -3.82
C TRP A 82 -16.86 23.47 -4.36
N ARG A 83 -17.54 22.39 -4.03
CA ARG A 83 -17.30 21.05 -4.55
C ARG A 83 -18.60 20.47 -5.10
N TRP A 84 -18.53 19.96 -6.32
CA TRP A 84 -19.63 19.20 -6.91
C TRP A 84 -19.58 17.75 -6.41
N ILE A 85 -20.62 17.30 -5.70
CA ILE A 85 -20.84 15.94 -5.25
C ILE A 85 -22.24 15.52 -5.70
N PRO A 86 -22.38 14.86 -6.87
CA PRO A 86 -23.69 14.47 -7.35
C PRO A 86 -24.25 13.33 -6.50
N ASP A 87 -25.54 13.38 -6.17
CA ASP A 87 -26.20 12.26 -5.52
C ASP A 87 -26.17 11.01 -6.40
N LYS A 88 -25.93 9.86 -5.76
CA LYS A 88 -26.01 8.56 -6.43
C LYS A 88 -27.47 8.29 -6.77
N LEU A 89 -27.80 8.39 -8.06
CA LEU A 89 -29.09 8.04 -8.67
C LEU A 89 -30.24 9.04 -8.39
N GLY A 90 -30.19 10.20 -9.04
CA GLY A 90 -31.35 11.06 -9.30
C GLY A 90 -31.39 11.43 -10.80
N LYS A 91 -32.59 11.52 -11.39
CA LYS A 91 -32.84 11.82 -12.82
C LYS A 91 -32.53 13.26 -13.23
N ASP A 92 -31.78 14.00 -12.42
CA ASP A 92 -31.44 15.38 -12.71
C ASP A 92 -30.14 15.42 -13.52
N PHE A 93 -30.35 15.40 -14.83
CA PHE A 93 -29.32 15.66 -15.81
C PHE A 93 -28.92 17.13 -15.68
N ILE A 94 -27.63 17.41 -15.52
CA ILE A 94 -27.12 18.74 -15.88
C ILE A 94 -27.28 18.81 -17.39
N ILE A 95 -28.35 19.43 -17.86
CA ILE A 95 -28.64 19.59 -19.30
C ILE A 95 -27.75 20.69 -19.87
N ASP A 96 -27.43 21.72 -19.07
CA ASP A 96 -26.55 22.81 -19.46
C ASP A 96 -25.75 23.38 -18.26
N PRO A 97 -24.41 23.22 -18.22
CA PRO A 97 -23.55 23.85 -17.21
C PRO A 97 -23.62 25.40 -17.22
N ALA A 98 -24.11 26.02 -18.29
CA ALA A 98 -24.24 27.48 -18.41
C ALA A 98 -25.45 28.07 -17.66
N GLU A 99 -26.39 27.26 -17.14
CA GLU A 99 -27.60 27.75 -16.45
C GLU A 99 -27.36 28.34 -15.04
N GLY A 100 -26.10 28.43 -14.59
CA GLY A 100 -25.71 29.12 -13.36
C GLY A 100 -25.69 28.21 -12.12
N LEU A 101 -24.77 28.51 -11.20
CA LEU A 101 -24.39 27.65 -10.07
C LEU A 101 -25.48 27.46 -9.00
N MET A 102 -26.50 28.32 -8.94
CA MET A 102 -27.38 28.47 -7.75
C MET A 102 -28.62 27.54 -7.72
N ASN A 103 -28.87 26.75 -8.77
CA ASN A 103 -30.09 25.93 -8.89
C ASN A 103 -29.82 24.41 -9.03
N LEU A 104 -28.61 23.95 -8.73
CA LEU A 104 -28.19 22.56 -8.99
C LEU A 104 -28.00 21.78 -7.67
N ASP A 105 -28.83 20.75 -7.46
CA ASP A 105 -28.62 19.76 -6.38
C ASP A 105 -27.22 19.12 -6.49
N GLY A 106 -26.54 18.95 -5.36
CA GLY A 106 -25.20 18.31 -5.28
C GLY A 106 -24.01 19.24 -5.07
N TRP A 107 -24.20 20.55 -4.89
CA TRP A 107 -23.12 21.46 -4.51
C TRP A 107 -22.92 21.56 -3.01
N TYR A 108 -21.67 21.40 -2.57
CA TYR A 108 -21.24 21.65 -1.20
C TYR A 108 -20.34 22.88 -1.16
N GLY A 109 -20.58 23.79 -0.23
CA GLY A 109 -19.95 25.10 -0.14
C GLY A 109 -19.23 25.31 1.19
N TYR A 110 -18.15 26.08 1.16
CA TYR A 110 -17.45 26.64 2.30
C TYR A 110 -17.43 28.17 2.16
N PHE A 111 -17.79 28.86 3.24
CA PHE A 111 -17.79 30.32 3.34
C PHE A 111 -17.01 30.74 4.60
N PRO A 112 -15.94 31.54 4.48
CA PRO A 112 -15.09 31.87 5.61
C PRO A 112 -15.77 32.81 6.61
N GLU A 113 -15.53 32.59 7.90
CA GLU A 113 -15.89 33.54 8.94
C GLU A 113 -15.11 34.87 8.82
N PRO A 114 -15.69 36.01 9.22
CA PRO A 114 -16.97 36.20 9.91
C PRO A 114 -18.14 36.52 8.95
N LYS A 115 -18.11 36.04 7.70
CA LYS A 115 -19.17 36.38 6.73
C LYS A 115 -20.54 35.89 7.20
N PRO A 116 -21.63 36.65 6.98
CA PRO A 116 -22.97 36.22 7.37
C PRO A 116 -23.36 34.86 6.81
N GLU A 117 -22.83 34.46 5.65
CA GLU A 117 -23.12 33.19 4.98
C GLU A 117 -22.31 31.99 5.55
N ALA A 118 -21.40 32.21 6.51
CA ALA A 118 -20.55 31.16 7.07
C ALA A 118 -21.34 29.96 7.61
N PHE A 119 -22.55 30.19 8.15
CA PHE A 119 -23.44 29.13 8.66
C PHE A 119 -23.98 28.20 7.57
N LEU A 120 -23.88 28.58 6.29
CA LEU A 120 -24.27 27.73 5.15
C LEU A 120 -23.18 26.74 4.76
N SER A 121 -21.99 26.82 5.37
CA SER A 121 -20.88 25.93 5.07
C SER A 121 -21.24 24.47 5.40
N ASN A 122 -21.05 23.59 4.42
CA ASN A 122 -21.20 22.15 4.56
C ASN A 122 -20.02 21.38 3.92
N LEU A 123 -19.03 22.10 3.40
CA LEU A 123 -17.74 21.60 2.94
C LEU A 123 -16.65 22.02 3.93
N TYR A 124 -15.91 21.06 4.49
CA TYR A 124 -14.87 21.35 5.49
C TYR A 124 -13.49 20.79 5.12
N THR A 125 -13.40 19.98 4.07
CA THR A 125 -12.15 19.29 3.71
C THR A 125 -11.84 19.33 2.22
N ILE A 126 -10.54 19.33 1.90
CA ILE A 126 -10.00 19.17 0.55
C ILE A 126 -9.54 17.72 0.35
N SER A 127 -9.83 17.15 -0.81
CA SER A 127 -9.51 15.75 -1.16
C SER A 127 -8.62 15.70 -2.41
N ALA A 128 -7.80 14.66 -2.50
CA ALA A 128 -7.04 14.38 -3.72
C ALA A 128 -7.95 14.10 -4.91
N ASN A 129 -7.40 14.23 -6.11
CA ASN A 129 -8.03 13.93 -7.37
C ASN A 129 -9.44 14.55 -7.57
N THR A 130 -9.66 15.73 -6.99
CA THR A 130 -10.99 16.35 -6.89
C THR A 130 -10.96 17.76 -7.44
N ALA A 131 -12.01 18.13 -8.18
CA ALA A 131 -12.20 19.48 -8.70
C ALA A 131 -12.95 20.37 -7.70
N TYR A 132 -12.54 21.64 -7.61
CA TYR A 132 -13.15 22.65 -6.76
C TYR A 132 -13.34 23.95 -7.54
N LEU A 133 -14.41 24.69 -7.22
CA LEU A 133 -14.58 26.07 -7.68
C LEU A 133 -14.24 27.02 -6.54
N ILE A 134 -13.35 27.96 -6.78
CA ILE A 134 -12.90 28.93 -5.79
C ILE A 134 -13.15 30.32 -6.32
N LYS A 135 -13.89 31.12 -5.55
CA LYS A 135 -14.05 32.54 -5.82
C LYS A 135 -13.05 33.31 -4.97
N LEU A 136 -12.05 33.92 -5.60
CA LEU A 136 -11.06 34.79 -4.97
C LEU A 136 -11.53 36.24 -5.00
N GLU A 137 -11.49 36.91 -3.85
CA GLU A 137 -11.78 38.35 -3.74
C GLU A 137 -10.50 39.19 -3.87
N GLY A 138 -10.70 40.48 -4.11
CA GLY A 138 -9.61 41.42 -4.35
C GLY A 138 -9.23 41.51 -5.83
N SER A 139 -8.05 42.06 -6.09
CA SER A 139 -7.58 42.39 -7.44
C SER A 139 -6.20 41.79 -7.77
N VAL A 140 -5.68 40.91 -6.91
CA VAL A 140 -4.32 40.34 -7.04
C VAL A 140 -4.42 38.83 -6.99
N ALA A 141 -3.72 38.16 -7.90
CA ALA A 141 -3.62 36.71 -7.91
C ALA A 141 -2.93 36.19 -6.64
N LYS A 142 -3.30 34.98 -6.20
CA LYS A 142 -2.77 34.34 -5.00
C LYS A 142 -2.40 32.90 -5.29
N THR A 143 -1.21 32.48 -4.89
CA THR A 143 -0.78 31.10 -5.02
C THR A 143 -1.12 30.32 -3.76
N ILE A 144 -1.75 29.16 -3.93
CA ILE A 144 -1.96 28.17 -2.88
C ILE A 144 -0.97 27.04 -3.04
N GLN A 145 -0.51 26.48 -1.92
CA GLN A 145 0.44 25.38 -1.87
C GLN A 145 -0.21 24.22 -1.12
N ILE A 146 -0.39 23.10 -1.82
CA ILE A 146 -1.00 21.90 -1.25
C ILE A 146 0.08 20.82 -1.20
N THR A 147 0.58 20.55 0.00
CA THR A 147 1.57 19.48 0.23
C THR A 147 0.88 18.22 0.69
N GLY A 148 1.22 17.09 0.08
CA GLY A 148 0.67 15.82 0.52
C GLY A 148 1.06 14.61 -0.31
N LYS A 149 0.33 13.52 -0.11
CA LYS A 149 0.62 12.22 -0.73
C LYS A 149 -0.21 12.01 -1.98
N PRO A 150 0.39 11.62 -3.11
CA PRO A 150 -0.38 11.20 -4.27
C PRO A 150 -1.24 9.97 -3.98
N GLN A 151 -2.44 9.94 -4.54
CA GLN A 151 -3.32 8.77 -4.56
C GLN A 151 -3.66 8.43 -6.00
N LEU A 152 -3.44 7.19 -6.40
CA LEU A 152 -3.86 6.69 -7.70
C LEU A 152 -5.35 6.33 -7.64
N VAL A 153 -6.18 7.13 -8.29
CA VAL A 153 -7.63 6.90 -8.37
C VAL A 153 -8.07 6.85 -9.82
N LYS A 154 -8.78 5.78 -10.19
CA LYS A 154 -9.34 5.65 -11.55
C LYS A 154 -10.43 6.70 -11.78
N LYS A 155 -10.39 7.33 -12.94
CA LYS A 155 -11.41 8.29 -13.37
C LYS A 155 -12.72 7.58 -13.64
N THR A 156 -13.79 8.13 -13.08
CA THR A 156 -15.17 7.67 -13.26
C THR A 156 -15.93 8.73 -14.06
N TRP A 157 -16.36 8.36 -15.26
CA TRP A 157 -17.11 9.23 -16.17
C TRP A 157 -18.61 9.03 -15.99
N ARG A 158 -19.37 10.14 -15.98
CA ARG A 158 -20.84 10.08 -15.98
C ARG A 158 -21.34 9.71 -17.38
N THR A 159 -22.07 8.61 -17.50
CA THR A 159 -22.67 8.19 -18.77
C THR A 159 -23.72 9.20 -19.25
N ASN A 160 -23.62 9.66 -20.49
CA ASN A 160 -24.51 10.64 -21.11
C ASN A 160 -24.66 11.92 -20.27
N GLY A 161 -23.55 12.41 -19.72
CA GLY A 161 -23.58 13.56 -18.83
C GLY A 161 -22.22 14.21 -18.61
N PHE A 162 -22.25 15.34 -17.91
CA PHE A 162 -21.06 16.12 -17.59
C PHE A 162 -20.33 15.59 -16.36
N THR A 163 -19.01 15.59 -16.43
CA THR A 163 -18.10 15.30 -15.31
C THR A 163 -17.16 16.49 -15.11
N LEU A 164 -17.17 17.10 -13.92
CA LEU A 164 -16.23 18.18 -13.56
C LEU A 164 -14.95 17.54 -13.05
N THR A 165 -13.87 17.64 -13.82
CA THR A 165 -12.59 17.05 -13.44
C THR A 165 -11.41 17.77 -14.10
N GLY A 166 -10.21 17.43 -13.64
CA GLY A 166 -8.95 17.85 -14.24
C GLY A 166 -7.97 16.68 -14.27
N PHE A 167 -6.77 16.95 -14.77
CA PHE A 167 -5.73 15.95 -14.98
C PHE A 167 -4.37 16.50 -14.54
N PRO A 168 -3.52 15.67 -13.89
CA PRO A 168 -2.12 16.01 -13.73
C PRO A 168 -1.46 16.02 -15.11
N LEU A 169 -0.75 17.10 -15.44
CA LEU A 169 -0.07 17.28 -16.72
C LEU A 169 1.37 17.75 -16.49
N VAL A 170 2.24 17.50 -17.45
CA VAL A 170 3.61 18.00 -17.41
C VAL A 170 3.60 19.48 -17.76
N SER A 171 4.06 20.31 -16.82
CA SER A 171 4.11 21.76 -17.02
C SER A 171 4.97 22.14 -18.23
N GLY A 172 4.41 22.95 -19.13
CA GLY A 172 5.06 23.37 -20.37
C GLY A 172 4.93 22.38 -21.54
N GLN A 173 4.40 21.18 -21.31
CA GLN A 173 4.13 20.16 -22.33
C GLN A 173 2.64 19.82 -22.40
N GLU A 174 1.76 20.69 -21.91
CA GLU A 174 0.35 20.37 -21.79
C GLU A 174 -0.31 20.13 -23.17
N PRO A 175 -1.10 19.05 -23.33
CA PRO A 175 -1.76 18.72 -24.58
C PRO A 175 -2.94 19.66 -24.87
N SER A 176 -3.33 19.74 -26.14
CA SER A 176 -4.62 20.32 -26.52
C SER A 176 -5.77 19.45 -26.03
N PHE A 177 -6.97 20.02 -25.85
CA PHE A 177 -8.16 19.22 -25.53
C PHE A 177 -8.42 18.14 -26.59
N GLY A 178 -8.23 18.49 -27.86
CA GLY A 178 -8.43 17.58 -28.99
C GLY A 178 -7.44 16.42 -28.99
N ASP A 179 -6.15 16.70 -28.76
CA ASP A 179 -5.12 15.66 -28.69
C ASP A 179 -5.30 14.77 -27.46
N PHE A 180 -5.66 15.36 -26.31
CA PHE A 180 -5.88 14.60 -25.08
C PHE A 180 -7.05 13.62 -25.20
N PHE A 181 -8.12 13.95 -25.92
CA PHE A 181 -9.28 13.06 -26.10
C PHE A 181 -9.30 12.34 -27.45
N ALA A 182 -8.21 12.42 -28.24
CA ALA A 182 -8.14 11.85 -29.57
C ALA A 182 -8.40 10.33 -29.60
N ASN A 183 -8.10 9.59 -28.53
CA ASN A 183 -8.32 8.13 -28.44
C ASN A 183 -9.57 7.77 -27.61
N SER A 184 -10.47 8.72 -27.36
CA SER A 184 -11.69 8.48 -26.60
C SER A 184 -12.95 8.76 -27.41
N GLU A 185 -13.50 7.74 -28.06
CA GLU A 185 -14.73 7.84 -28.87
C GLU A 185 -15.89 8.50 -28.11
N ALA A 186 -16.00 8.22 -26.80
CA ALA A 186 -17.04 8.78 -25.94
C ALA A 186 -16.90 10.29 -25.68
N HIS A 187 -15.72 10.89 -25.93
CA HIS A 187 -15.43 12.31 -25.69
C HIS A 187 -15.12 13.09 -26.97
N GLN A 188 -14.79 12.40 -28.08
CA GLN A 188 -14.57 13.04 -29.38
C GLN A 188 -15.81 13.82 -29.83
N GLY A 189 -15.58 15.07 -30.23
CA GLY A 189 -16.63 15.98 -30.69
C GLY A 189 -17.66 16.36 -29.62
N GLN A 190 -17.42 16.02 -28.35
CA GLN A 190 -18.34 16.35 -27.27
C GLN A 190 -18.05 17.73 -26.68
N PRO A 191 -19.06 18.43 -26.12
CA PRO A 191 -18.87 19.72 -25.49
C PRO A 191 -17.91 19.68 -24.31
N ILE A 192 -17.03 20.68 -24.24
CA ILE A 192 -16.11 20.92 -23.14
C ILE A 192 -16.29 22.38 -22.69
N TYR A 193 -16.40 22.62 -21.38
CA TYR A 193 -16.52 23.97 -20.85
C TYR A 193 -15.41 24.30 -19.86
N LYS A 194 -14.90 25.53 -19.97
CA LYS A 194 -13.94 26.14 -19.04
C LYS A 194 -14.59 27.30 -18.31
N LEU A 195 -14.17 27.53 -17.06
CA LEU A 195 -14.71 28.62 -16.25
C LEU A 195 -13.90 29.89 -16.51
N ASN A 196 -14.58 30.99 -16.82
CA ASN A 196 -13.94 32.31 -16.85
C ASN A 196 -13.94 32.98 -15.46
N PRO A 197 -13.09 34.00 -15.23
CA PRO A 197 -13.02 34.70 -13.94
C PRO A 197 -14.34 35.38 -13.51
N GLN A 198 -15.26 35.65 -14.43
CA GLN A 198 -16.58 36.22 -14.16
C GLN A 198 -17.58 35.18 -13.64
N GLY A 199 -17.21 33.89 -13.63
CA GLY A 199 -18.07 32.79 -13.16
C GLY A 199 -18.99 32.24 -14.23
N VAL A 200 -18.67 32.48 -15.50
CA VAL A 200 -19.44 31.98 -16.65
C VAL A 200 -18.67 30.83 -17.30
N TRP A 201 -19.38 29.74 -17.58
CA TRP A 201 -18.84 28.60 -18.32
C TRP A 201 -18.85 28.89 -19.81
N GLU A 202 -17.68 28.81 -20.44
CA GLU A 202 -17.48 29.05 -21.86
C GLU A 202 -17.13 27.74 -22.57
N SER A 203 -17.76 27.50 -23.72
CA SER A 203 -17.44 26.35 -24.58
C SER A 203 -16.04 26.49 -25.17
N VAL A 204 -15.28 25.40 -25.16
CA VAL A 204 -14.01 25.26 -25.88
C VAL A 204 -14.33 25.04 -27.35
N ASN A 205 -14.21 26.10 -28.16
CA ASN A 205 -14.64 26.09 -29.56
C ASN A 205 -13.56 25.57 -30.51
N SER A 206 -12.30 25.52 -30.07
CA SER A 206 -11.19 25.03 -30.88
C SER A 206 -10.33 24.05 -30.07
N PRO A 207 -10.84 22.82 -29.83
CA PRO A 207 -10.21 21.87 -28.91
C PRO A 207 -8.77 21.48 -29.31
N TYR A 208 -8.42 21.51 -30.59
CA TYR A 208 -7.04 21.23 -31.05
C TYR A 208 -6.07 22.42 -30.95
N LEU A 209 -6.56 23.62 -30.65
CA LEU A 209 -5.72 24.83 -30.49
C LEU A 209 -5.64 25.28 -29.03
N GLU A 210 -6.68 25.00 -28.25
CA GLU A 210 -6.73 25.32 -26.83
C GLU A 210 -6.09 24.20 -26.00
N ARG A 211 -5.15 24.58 -25.13
CA ARG A 211 -4.43 23.64 -24.26
C ARG A 211 -5.12 23.48 -22.91
N MET A 212 -5.07 22.27 -22.39
CA MET A 212 -5.38 21.97 -21.01
C MET A 212 -4.26 22.51 -20.10
N LYS A 213 -4.52 22.66 -18.80
CA LYS A 213 -3.50 23.03 -17.82
C LYS A 213 -3.54 22.13 -16.60
N SER A 214 -2.36 21.82 -16.05
CA SER A 214 -2.27 21.13 -14.75
C SER A 214 -2.87 22.02 -13.66
N GLY A 215 -3.59 21.41 -12.71
CA GLY A 215 -4.24 22.15 -11.63
C GLY A 215 -5.52 22.90 -12.01
N GLU A 216 -5.96 22.90 -13.27
CA GLU A 216 -7.26 23.44 -13.71
C GLU A 216 -8.30 22.31 -13.89
N ALA A 217 -9.58 22.64 -13.69
CA ALA A 217 -10.71 21.73 -13.90
C ALA A 217 -11.67 22.24 -14.97
N TYR A 218 -12.31 21.31 -15.68
CA TYR A 218 -13.21 21.56 -16.80
C TYR A 218 -14.43 20.63 -16.73
N TRP A 219 -15.52 21.05 -17.37
CA TRP A 219 -16.65 20.15 -17.62
C TRP A 219 -16.43 19.41 -18.93
N PHE A 220 -16.48 18.09 -18.88
CA PHE A 220 -16.43 17.23 -20.05
C PHE A 220 -17.74 16.46 -20.18
N TYR A 221 -18.35 16.50 -21.36
CA TYR A 221 -19.48 15.64 -21.67
C TYR A 221 -18.99 14.26 -22.15
N THR A 222 -19.55 13.20 -21.59
CA THR A 222 -19.30 11.83 -22.04
C THR A 222 -20.54 11.29 -22.75
N ASN A 223 -20.42 10.95 -24.03
CA ASN A 223 -21.43 10.22 -24.78
C ASN A 223 -21.26 8.71 -24.56
N GLY A 224 -22.26 8.06 -23.98
CA GLY A 224 -22.20 6.66 -23.60
C GLY A 224 -21.26 6.40 -22.40
N THR A 225 -20.75 5.18 -22.30
CA THR A 225 -19.83 4.78 -21.22
C THR A 225 -18.39 5.00 -21.62
N SER A 226 -17.55 5.54 -20.74
CA SER A 226 -16.11 5.68 -20.98
C SER A 226 -15.27 5.08 -19.87
N ARG A 227 -14.19 4.39 -20.26
CA ARG A 227 -13.12 3.91 -19.36
C ARG A 227 -11.84 4.73 -19.52
N TYR A 228 -11.88 5.81 -20.29
CA TYR A 228 -10.69 6.60 -20.63
C TYR A 228 -10.01 7.14 -19.36
N GLN A 229 -8.71 6.88 -19.20
CA GLN A 229 -7.96 7.34 -18.02
C GLN A 229 -7.03 8.53 -18.33
N GLY A 230 -6.86 8.86 -19.61
CA GLY A 230 -5.88 9.83 -20.11
C GLY A 230 -4.88 9.17 -21.07
N LEU A 231 -3.85 9.91 -21.42
CA LEU A 231 -2.81 9.51 -22.39
C LEU A 231 -1.87 8.40 -21.87
N ILE A 232 -1.84 8.15 -20.56
CA ILE A 232 -1.17 7.01 -19.92
C ILE A 232 -2.21 6.36 -19.00
N SER A 233 -2.29 5.02 -19.03
CA SER A 233 -3.08 4.25 -18.07
C SER A 233 -2.15 3.41 -17.20
N LEU A 234 -2.33 3.53 -15.89
CA LEU A 234 -1.62 2.77 -14.86
C LEU A 234 -2.62 1.96 -14.05
N THR A 235 -2.36 0.66 -13.91
CA THR A 235 -3.09 -0.21 -12.98
C THR A 235 -2.11 -0.84 -11.99
N ILE A 236 -2.50 -0.89 -10.72
CA ILE A 236 -1.77 -1.60 -9.66
C ILE A 236 -2.66 -2.73 -9.13
N GLU A 237 -2.05 -3.77 -8.57
CA GLU A 237 -2.80 -4.95 -8.10
C GLU A 237 -3.84 -4.60 -7.03
N GLN A 238 -3.49 -3.72 -6.07
CA GLN A 238 -4.34 -3.34 -4.95
C GLN A 238 -4.06 -1.91 -4.49
N GLY A 239 -5.12 -1.22 -4.05
CA GLY A 239 -5.02 0.08 -3.37
C GLY A 239 -4.89 1.29 -4.31
N GLU A 240 -4.33 2.36 -3.74
CA GLU A 240 -4.14 3.68 -4.39
C GLU A 240 -2.64 4.09 -4.39
N SER A 241 -1.75 3.22 -3.92
CA SER A 241 -0.30 3.43 -3.81
C SER A 241 0.43 2.09 -3.74
N LEU A 242 1.74 2.09 -3.98
CA LEU A 242 2.60 0.90 -3.78
C LEU A 242 3.00 0.79 -2.31
N SER A 243 2.13 0.14 -1.51
CA SER A 243 2.37 -0.03 -0.08
C SER A 243 3.09 -1.36 0.21
N TYR A 244 4.42 -1.32 0.21
CA TYR A 244 5.29 -2.43 0.63
C TYR A 244 5.28 -2.61 2.14
N GLN A 245 4.12 -3.01 2.68
CA GLN A 245 3.97 -3.47 4.07
C GLN A 245 4.92 -4.63 4.34
N GLU A 246 5.22 -4.99 5.59
CA GLU A 246 6.11 -6.10 5.97
C GLU A 246 6.04 -7.33 5.04
N ALA A 247 4.83 -7.66 4.54
CA ALA A 247 4.53 -8.77 3.62
C ALA A 247 5.04 -8.69 2.18
N PHE A 248 5.19 -7.49 1.64
CA PHE A 248 5.32 -7.31 0.19
C PHE A 248 6.72 -6.80 -0.09
N THR A 249 7.54 -7.64 -0.71
CA THR A 249 8.86 -7.24 -1.20
C THR A 249 8.83 -6.84 -2.67
N GLU A 250 7.81 -7.30 -3.41
CA GLU A 250 7.60 -7.07 -4.84
C GLU A 250 6.14 -6.66 -5.09
N MET A 251 5.93 -5.78 -6.07
CA MET A 251 4.61 -5.39 -6.57
C MET A 251 4.65 -5.21 -8.07
N ASP A 252 3.61 -5.68 -8.75
CA ASP A 252 3.40 -5.46 -10.17
C ASP A 252 2.55 -4.21 -10.42
N LEU A 253 2.97 -3.43 -11.41
CA LEU A 253 2.19 -2.36 -12.01
C LEU A 253 2.08 -2.60 -13.52
N VAL A 254 0.92 -2.28 -14.09
CA VAL A 254 0.64 -2.43 -15.51
C VAL A 254 0.56 -1.04 -16.14
N LEU A 255 1.50 -0.76 -17.04
CA LEU A 255 1.47 0.41 -17.91
C LEU A 255 0.79 0.02 -19.21
N SER A 256 -0.25 0.75 -19.60
CA SER A 256 -1.00 0.49 -20.83
C SER A 256 -0.86 1.65 -21.79
N ASN A 257 -0.47 1.35 -23.04
CA ASN A 257 -0.50 2.32 -24.13
C ASN A 257 -1.79 2.14 -24.94
N SER A 258 -2.70 3.11 -24.82
CA SER A 258 -3.98 3.09 -25.53
C SER A 258 -3.98 3.90 -26.84
N SER A 259 -2.83 4.46 -27.23
CA SER A 259 -2.70 5.16 -28.51
C SER A 259 -2.34 4.22 -29.66
N ASP A 260 -2.41 4.78 -30.86
CA ASP A 260 -2.00 4.17 -32.13
C ASP A 260 -0.51 4.39 -32.46
N VAL A 261 0.25 5.04 -31.57
CA VAL A 261 1.68 5.34 -31.73
C VAL A 261 2.49 4.77 -30.58
N THR A 262 3.76 4.44 -30.84
CA THR A 262 4.70 4.03 -29.80
C THR A 262 4.87 5.15 -28.78
N ASN A 263 4.88 4.80 -27.49
CA ASN A 263 4.90 5.75 -26.38
C ASN A 263 6.08 5.44 -25.45
N PHE A 264 6.86 6.47 -25.12
CA PHE A 264 7.98 6.38 -24.18
C PHE A 264 7.55 6.90 -22.82
N VAL A 265 7.32 5.98 -21.88
CA VAL A 265 6.86 6.30 -20.54
C VAL A 265 8.04 6.32 -19.57
N SER A 266 8.25 7.45 -18.91
CA SER A 266 9.31 7.66 -17.92
C SER A 266 8.76 7.54 -16.51
N LEU A 267 9.32 6.64 -15.71
CA LEU A 267 9.13 6.55 -14.27
C LEU A 267 10.26 7.33 -13.58
N ASN A 268 9.94 8.48 -13.00
CA ASN A 268 10.89 9.37 -12.34
C ASN A 268 10.68 9.37 -10.83
N ARG A 269 11.77 9.30 -10.06
CA ARG A 269 11.76 9.52 -8.61
C ARG A 269 11.65 11.01 -8.32
N GLU A 270 10.66 11.39 -7.52
CA GLU A 270 10.43 12.77 -7.07
C GLU A 270 10.87 12.94 -5.61
N GLY A 271 11.55 14.05 -5.30
CA GLY A 271 12.03 14.36 -3.94
C GLY A 271 13.43 13.79 -3.61
N GLY A 272 13.89 14.02 -2.37
CA GLY A 272 15.27 13.76 -1.94
C GLY A 272 15.51 12.46 -1.16
N ASN A 273 14.49 11.86 -0.55
CA ASN A 273 14.61 10.58 0.16
C ASN A 273 14.28 9.43 -0.79
N SER A 274 15.28 8.65 -1.19
CA SER A 274 15.08 7.53 -2.11
C SER A 274 14.78 6.24 -1.34
N LEU A 275 13.54 5.77 -1.39
CA LEU A 275 13.20 4.39 -1.02
C LEU A 275 14.12 3.43 -1.81
N PRO A 276 14.95 2.59 -1.17
CA PRO A 276 15.79 1.63 -1.87
C PRO A 276 14.90 0.64 -2.62
N MET A 277 15.01 0.62 -3.95
CA MET A 277 14.15 -0.20 -4.80
C MET A 277 14.95 -0.80 -5.95
N LYS A 278 14.50 -1.95 -6.41
CA LYS A 278 14.98 -2.68 -7.58
C LYS A 278 13.83 -2.86 -8.56
N PHE A 279 14.14 -3.10 -9.83
CA PHE A 279 13.14 -3.44 -10.82
C PHE A 279 13.51 -4.75 -11.51
N LYS A 280 12.51 -5.52 -11.91
CA LYS A 280 12.74 -6.74 -12.67
C LYS A 280 13.16 -6.38 -14.08
N ASN A 281 14.36 -6.78 -14.47
CA ASN A 281 14.87 -6.66 -15.82
C ASN A 281 14.93 -8.06 -16.44
N VAL A 282 14.28 -8.25 -17.59
CA VAL A 282 14.35 -9.51 -18.35
C VAL A 282 15.14 -9.24 -19.62
N ASP A 283 16.23 -9.97 -19.84
CA ASP A 283 16.97 -9.97 -21.09
C ASP A 283 16.14 -10.71 -22.16
N LEU A 284 15.87 -10.04 -23.28
CA LEU A 284 14.99 -10.56 -24.33
C LEU A 284 15.66 -11.62 -25.22
N GLU A 285 17.00 -11.73 -25.19
CA GLU A 285 17.74 -12.70 -26.00
C GLU A 285 17.99 -14.01 -25.23
N THR A 286 18.19 -13.91 -23.91
CA THR A 286 18.56 -15.05 -23.05
C THR A 286 17.46 -15.47 -22.07
N ASP A 287 16.37 -14.70 -21.96
CA ASP A 287 15.35 -14.81 -20.90
C ASP A 287 15.94 -14.70 -19.47
N GLU A 288 17.16 -14.18 -19.33
CA GLU A 288 17.81 -13.98 -18.04
C GLU A 288 17.13 -12.84 -17.26
N ILE A 289 16.88 -13.06 -15.97
CA ILE A 289 16.24 -12.08 -15.10
C ILE A 289 17.26 -11.49 -14.13
N ALA A 290 17.35 -10.17 -14.10
CA ALA A 290 18.18 -9.41 -13.16
C ALA A 290 17.33 -8.45 -12.31
N TRP A 291 17.83 -8.13 -11.12
CA TRP A 291 17.25 -7.14 -10.21
C TRP A 291 18.22 -5.98 -9.94
N PRO A 292 18.51 -5.14 -10.94
CA PRO A 292 19.30 -3.94 -10.75
C PRO A 292 18.56 -2.91 -9.88
N ASP A 293 19.33 -2.00 -9.28
CA ASP A 293 18.78 -0.85 -8.56
C ASP A 293 17.95 0.03 -9.50
N LEU A 294 16.82 0.52 -9.00
CA LEU A 294 15.93 1.40 -9.74
C LEU A 294 16.57 2.80 -9.84
N PRO A 295 16.97 3.25 -11.05
CA PRO A 295 17.59 4.56 -11.23
C PRO A 295 16.62 5.71 -10.92
N ALA A 296 17.14 6.94 -10.93
CA ALA A 296 16.32 8.16 -10.77
C ALA A 296 15.24 8.29 -11.84
N THR A 297 15.55 7.91 -13.09
CA THR A 297 14.62 7.86 -14.21
C THR A 297 14.76 6.53 -14.92
N LYS A 298 13.66 5.81 -15.09
CA LYS A 298 13.57 4.58 -15.88
C LYS A 298 12.57 4.77 -17.00
N VAL A 299 13.00 4.61 -18.24
CA VAL A 299 12.15 4.73 -19.43
C VAL A 299 11.71 3.34 -19.89
N TYR A 300 10.42 3.22 -20.22
CA TYR A 300 9.80 2.05 -20.82
C TYR A 300 9.24 2.42 -22.19
N GLU A 301 9.52 1.59 -23.19
CA GLU A 301 8.92 1.70 -24.51
C GLU A 301 7.66 0.83 -24.56
N LEU A 302 6.53 1.41 -24.97
CA LEU A 302 5.27 0.70 -25.14
C LEU A 302 4.79 0.85 -26.58
N GLN A 303 4.63 -0.28 -27.28
CA GLN A 303 4.02 -0.33 -28.60
C GLN A 303 2.52 0.04 -28.53
N PRO A 304 1.90 0.44 -29.66
CA PRO A 304 0.47 0.71 -29.73
C PRO A 304 -0.36 -0.47 -29.18
N GLY A 305 -1.28 -0.19 -28.25
CA GLY A 305 -2.14 -1.20 -27.63
C GLY A 305 -1.46 -2.15 -26.63
N GLN A 306 -0.17 -1.93 -26.31
CA GLN A 306 0.58 -2.83 -25.42
C GLN A 306 0.27 -2.57 -23.94
N ASP A 307 0.06 -3.66 -23.20
CA ASP A 307 0.13 -3.70 -21.74
C ASP A 307 1.51 -4.23 -21.31
N LEU A 308 2.27 -3.41 -20.59
CA LEU A 308 3.58 -3.76 -20.04
C LEU A 308 3.48 -3.95 -18.53
N VAL A 309 3.83 -5.15 -18.05
CA VAL A 309 3.98 -5.42 -16.62
C VAL A 309 5.36 -4.98 -16.16
N VAL A 310 5.40 -4.08 -15.19
CA VAL A 310 6.62 -3.62 -14.52
C VAL A 310 6.56 -4.13 -13.08
N THR A 311 7.54 -4.95 -12.71
CA THR A 311 7.67 -5.43 -11.33
C THR A 311 8.71 -4.58 -10.60
N LEU A 312 8.28 -3.96 -9.51
CA LEU A 312 9.16 -3.20 -8.62
C LEU A 312 9.31 -3.95 -7.30
N ALA A 313 10.52 -3.92 -6.73
CA ALA A 313 10.83 -4.52 -5.44
C ALA A 313 11.46 -3.50 -4.50
N ILE A 314 11.23 -3.63 -3.20
CA ILE A 314 11.96 -2.84 -2.19
C ILE A 314 13.16 -3.62 -1.64
N ASP A 315 14.27 -2.91 -1.44
CA ASP A 315 15.46 -3.47 -0.82
C ASP A 315 15.52 -3.07 0.66
N ARG A 316 14.82 -3.84 1.49
CA ARG A 316 14.67 -3.56 2.94
C ARG A 316 15.98 -3.55 3.70
N LEU A 317 16.97 -4.33 3.26
CA LEU A 317 18.29 -4.39 3.90
C LEU A 317 19.03 -3.05 3.78
N SER A 318 18.69 -2.27 2.75
CA SER A 318 19.25 -0.95 2.51
C SER A 318 18.43 0.18 3.17
N PHE A 319 17.40 -0.15 3.97
CA PHE A 319 16.60 0.89 4.65
C PHE A 319 17.41 1.56 5.75
N LEU A 320 17.38 2.89 5.76
CA LEU A 320 18.07 3.71 6.76
C LEU A 320 17.15 4.11 7.93
N GLU A 321 15.84 3.96 7.73
CA GLU A 321 14.79 4.33 8.70
C GLU A 321 13.75 3.21 8.79
N GLN A 322 13.01 3.17 9.91
CA GLN A 322 11.92 2.20 10.11
C GLN A 322 10.83 2.26 9.05
N ARG A 323 10.71 3.39 8.35
CA ARG A 323 9.79 3.58 7.24
C ARG A 323 10.44 4.51 6.23
N MET A 324 10.47 4.08 4.98
CA MET A 324 10.94 4.89 3.86
C MET A 324 9.82 4.98 2.82
N GLU A 325 9.66 6.15 2.22
CA GLU A 325 8.67 6.40 1.19
C GLU A 325 9.33 7.09 -0.02
N GLN A 326 8.65 7.05 -1.16
CA GLN A 326 9.07 7.66 -2.42
C GLN A 326 7.82 8.10 -3.18
N VAL A 327 7.86 9.30 -3.77
CA VAL A 327 6.88 9.70 -4.79
C VAL A 327 7.50 9.45 -6.15
N PHE A 328 6.71 8.91 -7.07
CA PHE A 328 7.05 8.77 -8.47
C PHE A 328 6.18 9.67 -9.33
N SER A 329 6.78 10.31 -10.32
CA SER A 329 6.04 10.83 -11.47
C SER A 329 6.20 9.89 -12.65
N ILE A 330 5.08 9.56 -13.29
CA ILE A 330 5.05 8.75 -14.50
C ILE A 330 4.61 9.67 -15.62
N THR A 331 5.50 9.92 -16.57
CA THR A 331 5.30 10.92 -17.63
C THR A 331 5.53 10.34 -19.01
N ASN A 332 5.02 11.02 -20.04
CA ASN A 332 5.40 10.76 -21.42
C ASN A 332 5.64 12.08 -22.17
N GLU A 333 6.12 11.95 -23.41
CA GLU A 333 6.42 13.07 -24.30
C GLU A 333 5.17 13.84 -24.78
N GLN A 334 3.97 13.25 -24.68
CA GLN A 334 2.70 13.89 -25.00
C GLN A 334 2.13 14.73 -23.83
N GLY A 335 2.89 14.92 -22.75
CA GLY A 335 2.54 15.80 -21.64
C GLY A 335 1.67 15.19 -20.55
N ALA A 336 1.43 13.87 -20.61
CA ALA A 336 0.70 13.16 -19.57
C ALA A 336 1.53 13.04 -18.30
N LYS A 337 0.87 13.12 -17.14
CA LYS A 337 1.51 12.89 -15.85
C LYS A 337 0.58 12.08 -14.95
N LEU A 338 1.14 11.09 -14.28
CA LEU A 338 0.54 10.40 -13.15
C LEU A 338 1.48 10.50 -11.96
N LEU A 339 0.93 10.55 -10.76
CA LEU A 339 1.70 10.52 -9.53
C LEU A 339 1.38 9.22 -8.79
N LEU A 340 2.43 8.55 -8.32
CA LEU A 340 2.32 7.30 -7.59
C LEU A 340 3.14 7.39 -6.31
N HIS A 341 2.50 7.15 -5.17
CA HIS A 341 3.21 7.01 -3.90
C HIS A 341 3.67 5.57 -3.73
N ALA A 342 4.88 5.39 -3.18
CA ALA A 342 5.40 4.11 -2.73
C ALA A 342 5.94 4.24 -1.32
N GLY A 343 5.78 3.21 -0.50
CA GLY A 343 6.35 3.22 0.84
C GLY A 343 6.46 1.83 1.43
N GLY A 344 7.47 1.63 2.26
CA GLY A 344 7.66 0.38 2.99
C GLY A 344 8.17 0.62 4.40
N ASN A 345 7.89 -0.33 5.28
CA ASN A 345 8.42 -0.35 6.63
C ASN A 345 9.65 -1.29 6.69
N THR A 346 10.58 -1.08 7.62
CA THR A 346 11.43 -2.18 8.07
C THR A 346 10.55 -3.25 8.70
N MET A 347 10.93 -4.52 8.59
CA MET A 347 10.26 -5.53 9.42
C MET A 347 10.57 -5.21 10.89
N GLN A 348 9.54 -5.16 11.73
CA GLN A 348 9.73 -5.10 13.17
C GLN A 348 10.62 -6.29 13.58
N PRO A 349 11.69 -6.08 14.37
CA PRO A 349 12.48 -7.18 14.89
C PRO A 349 11.59 -8.10 15.75
N LEU A 350 11.96 -9.38 15.85
CA LEU A 350 11.26 -10.36 16.67
C LEU A 350 11.05 -9.81 18.10
N VAL A 351 9.78 -9.61 18.49
CA VAL A 351 9.42 -9.22 19.87
C VAL A 351 9.05 -10.47 20.64
N LEU A 352 9.87 -10.81 21.62
CA LEU A 352 9.54 -11.80 22.66
C LEU A 352 8.90 -11.06 23.84
N PRO A 353 7.84 -11.59 24.46
CA PRO A 353 7.22 -10.96 25.61
C PRO A 353 8.21 -10.84 26.78
N ALA A 354 8.21 -9.67 27.44
CA ALA A 354 8.98 -9.43 28.65
C ALA A 354 8.51 -10.41 29.75
N GLY A 355 9.32 -11.43 30.02
CA GLY A 355 9.01 -12.51 30.97
C GLY A 355 9.53 -13.88 30.58
N ALA A 356 9.86 -14.11 29.31
CA ALA A 356 10.48 -15.36 28.83
C ALA A 356 11.99 -15.48 29.16
N GLY A 357 12.53 -14.54 29.94
CA GLY A 357 13.96 -14.43 30.24
C GLY A 357 14.46 -15.25 31.42
N GLN A 358 13.78 -16.32 31.88
CA GLN A 358 14.30 -17.17 32.97
C GLN A 358 13.82 -18.63 32.98
N ARG A 359 13.61 -19.29 31.83
CA ARG A 359 13.44 -20.76 31.80
C ARG A 359 14.24 -21.42 30.67
N ASN A 360 15.43 -21.90 31.06
CA ASN A 360 16.20 -23.05 30.57
C ASN A 360 16.25 -23.35 29.05
N ASN A 361 17.48 -23.32 28.52
CA ASN A 361 18.00 -24.12 27.40
C ASN A 361 17.29 -24.08 26.04
N LEU A 362 16.50 -23.05 25.72
CA LEU A 362 16.25 -22.72 24.33
C LEU A 362 17.49 -22.03 23.77
N LYS A 363 18.21 -22.71 22.89
CA LYS A 363 19.17 -22.10 21.96
C LYS A 363 18.40 -21.01 21.21
N LEU A 364 18.41 -19.78 21.74
CA LEU A 364 18.01 -18.59 21.01
C LEU A 364 18.94 -18.49 19.81
N LEU A 365 18.46 -18.93 18.65
CA LEU A 365 19.06 -18.52 17.39
C LEU A 365 19.03 -16.99 17.42
N SER A 366 20.19 -16.39 17.13
CA SER A 366 20.30 -14.96 16.88
C SER A 366 19.15 -14.52 15.96
N ASN A 367 18.67 -13.28 16.14
CA ASN A 367 17.60 -12.64 15.35
C ASN A 367 17.73 -12.79 13.82
N GLU A 368 18.86 -13.25 13.30
CA GLU A 368 19.14 -13.44 11.88
C GLU A 368 18.54 -14.74 11.29
N ASN A 369 18.20 -15.76 12.09
CA ASN A 369 17.71 -17.07 11.58
C ASN A 369 16.37 -17.56 12.18
N SER A 370 15.65 -16.73 12.94
CA SER A 370 14.31 -17.12 13.40
C SER A 370 13.30 -16.92 12.27
N TYR A 371 12.59 -17.97 11.86
CA TYR A 371 11.47 -17.89 10.91
C TYR A 371 10.15 -17.44 11.57
N ALA A 372 10.16 -17.09 12.87
CA ALA A 372 8.96 -16.81 13.64
C ALA A 372 8.14 -15.60 13.13
N GLY A 373 6.85 -15.79 12.91
CA GLY A 373 5.91 -14.74 12.63
C GLY A 373 4.93 -15.12 11.54
N LEU A 374 4.23 -14.13 10.99
CA LEU A 374 3.22 -14.37 9.98
C LEU A 374 3.86 -14.41 8.60
N TRP A 375 3.49 -15.41 7.81
CA TRP A 375 3.89 -15.62 6.43
C TRP A 375 2.65 -15.66 5.56
N ALA A 376 2.64 -14.88 4.48
CA ALA A 376 1.55 -14.84 3.53
C ALA A 376 2.10 -14.99 2.12
N GLY A 377 1.36 -15.69 1.27
CA GLY A 377 1.73 -15.79 -0.12
C GLY A 377 0.76 -16.64 -0.91
N THR A 378 1.26 -17.25 -1.97
CA THR A 378 0.42 -17.97 -2.94
C THR A 378 1.03 -19.31 -3.30
N ALA A 379 0.21 -20.36 -3.31
CA ALA A 379 0.47 -21.61 -4.02
C ALA A 379 -0.17 -21.54 -5.41
N ARG A 380 0.63 -21.65 -6.46
CA ARG A 380 0.19 -21.62 -7.87
C ARG A 380 0.02 -23.04 -8.38
N ILE A 381 -1.22 -23.44 -8.60
CA ILE A 381 -1.54 -24.74 -9.16
C ILE A 381 -1.17 -24.78 -10.64
N LYS A 382 -0.31 -25.73 -11.00
CA LYS A 382 0.19 -25.92 -12.37
C LYS A 382 -0.26 -27.23 -13.00
N ALA A 383 -0.64 -28.22 -12.20
CA ALA A 383 -1.12 -29.49 -12.71
C ALA A 383 -2.17 -30.11 -11.78
N VAL A 384 -3.14 -30.82 -12.38
CA VAL A 384 -4.21 -31.55 -11.68
C VAL A 384 -4.41 -32.91 -12.34
N SER A 385 -4.68 -33.94 -11.55
CA SER A 385 -4.93 -35.28 -12.06
C SER A 385 -6.33 -35.45 -12.66
N GLN A 386 -6.47 -36.34 -13.63
CA GLN A 386 -7.76 -36.68 -14.23
C GLN A 386 -8.52 -37.67 -13.36
N ALA A 387 -9.19 -37.18 -12.32
CA ALA A 387 -9.90 -38.04 -11.36
C ALA A 387 -11.02 -38.89 -12.00
N GLN A 388 -11.65 -38.43 -13.08
CA GLN A 388 -12.69 -39.18 -13.80
C GLN A 388 -12.19 -40.53 -14.35
N THR A 389 -10.93 -40.61 -14.75
CA THR A 389 -10.30 -41.83 -15.28
C THR A 389 -9.47 -42.58 -14.22
N GLY A 390 -9.53 -42.13 -12.96
CA GLY A 390 -8.68 -42.66 -11.88
C GLY A 390 -7.19 -42.28 -12.04
N GLY A 391 -6.89 -41.23 -12.79
CA GLY A 391 -5.52 -40.75 -12.98
C GLY A 391 -4.91 -40.25 -11.66
N VAL A 392 -3.71 -40.73 -11.35
CA VAL A 392 -2.95 -40.34 -10.14
C VAL A 392 -1.84 -39.33 -10.42
N ASN A 393 -1.44 -39.18 -11.68
CA ASN A 393 -0.39 -38.25 -12.09
C ASN A 393 -1.02 -36.91 -12.48
N PRO A 394 -0.66 -35.80 -11.82
CA PRO A 394 -1.09 -34.47 -12.23
C PRO A 394 -0.62 -34.13 -13.65
N LEU A 395 -1.50 -33.57 -14.47
CA LEU A 395 -1.20 -33.10 -15.82
C LEU A 395 -1.29 -31.56 -15.88
N PRO A 396 -0.48 -30.87 -16.70
CA PRO A 396 -0.48 -29.41 -16.78
C PRO A 396 -1.87 -28.83 -17.06
N VAL A 397 -2.21 -27.73 -16.39
CA VAL A 397 -3.43 -26.96 -16.65
C VAL A 397 -3.18 -25.86 -17.70
N GLY A 398 -4.22 -25.48 -18.45
CA GLY A 398 -4.12 -24.43 -19.47
C GLY A 398 -3.85 -23.03 -18.91
N LYS A 399 -4.24 -22.76 -17.66
CA LYS A 399 -3.92 -21.53 -16.93
C LYS A 399 -3.70 -21.85 -15.46
N THR A 400 -2.63 -21.31 -14.88
CA THR A 400 -2.31 -21.52 -13.47
C THR A 400 -3.35 -20.87 -12.56
N PHE A 401 -3.69 -21.53 -11.46
CA PHE A 401 -4.65 -21.04 -10.48
C PHE A 401 -3.96 -20.69 -9.16
N PRO A 402 -4.02 -19.43 -8.68
CA PRO A 402 -3.39 -19.02 -7.43
C PRO A 402 -4.29 -19.28 -6.22
N LEU A 403 -3.75 -19.95 -5.20
CA LEU A 403 -4.34 -20.14 -3.87
C LEU A 403 -3.58 -19.29 -2.85
N ARG A 404 -4.26 -18.37 -2.16
CA ARG A 404 -3.61 -17.63 -1.08
C ARG A 404 -3.41 -18.52 0.14
N VAL A 405 -2.20 -18.51 0.70
CA VAL A 405 -1.81 -19.30 1.87
C VAL A 405 -1.30 -18.38 2.96
N LEU A 406 -1.72 -18.62 4.19
CA LEU A 406 -1.29 -17.90 5.39
C LEU A 406 -0.79 -18.92 6.42
N MET A 407 0.44 -18.73 6.89
CA MET A 407 1.06 -19.55 7.93
C MET A 407 1.60 -18.65 9.04
N HIS A 408 1.46 -19.06 10.29
CA HIS A 408 2.13 -18.42 11.42
C HIS A 408 3.16 -19.38 12.00
N VAL A 409 4.37 -18.90 12.24
CA VAL A 409 5.46 -19.63 12.88
C VAL A 409 5.68 -19.02 14.26
N ASP A 410 5.63 -19.81 15.32
CA ASP A 410 5.87 -19.29 16.66
C ASP A 410 7.38 -19.20 17.00
N ALA A 411 7.70 -18.74 18.21
CA ALA A 411 9.09 -18.59 18.66
C ALA A 411 9.85 -19.92 18.82
N THR A 412 9.14 -21.05 18.85
CA THR A 412 9.71 -22.40 18.92
C THR A 412 9.95 -23.01 17.53
N GLY A 413 9.37 -22.40 16.48
CA GLY A 413 9.39 -22.91 15.11
C GLY A 413 8.14 -23.70 14.74
N GLN A 414 7.18 -23.87 15.66
CA GLN A 414 5.92 -24.56 15.37
C GLN A 414 5.11 -23.73 14.38
N VAL A 415 4.62 -24.40 13.35
CA VAL A 415 3.89 -23.77 12.24
C VAL A 415 2.41 -24.04 12.41
N LYS A 416 1.61 -23.02 12.10
CA LYS A 416 0.16 -23.10 12.08
C LYS A 416 -0.37 -22.56 10.76
N LEU A 417 -1.28 -23.28 10.13
CA LEU A 417 -2.09 -22.78 9.04
C LEU A 417 -3.20 -21.90 9.60
N ILE A 418 -3.39 -20.70 9.05
CA ILE A 418 -4.45 -19.78 9.48
C ILE A 418 -5.32 -19.37 8.29
N LYS A 419 -6.59 -19.07 8.54
CA LYS A 419 -7.53 -18.62 7.48
C LYS A 419 -7.77 -17.12 7.45
N ASN A 420 -7.61 -16.46 8.60
CA ASN A 420 -7.69 -15.01 8.71
C ASN A 420 -6.81 -14.51 9.88
N VAL A 421 -6.32 -13.27 9.76
CA VAL A 421 -5.59 -12.56 10.82
C VAL A 421 -5.67 -11.06 10.55
N VAL A 422 -5.83 -10.28 11.61
CA VAL A 422 -5.83 -8.82 11.60
C VAL A 422 -4.57 -8.32 12.30
N GLN A 423 -3.77 -7.54 11.59
CA GLN A 423 -2.64 -6.81 12.15
C GLN A 423 -3.15 -5.49 12.75
N MET A 424 -2.86 -5.30 14.05
CA MET A 424 -3.22 -4.11 14.82
C MET A 424 -1.96 -3.54 15.51
N TRP A 425 -2.09 -2.36 16.12
CA TRP A 425 -1.03 -1.69 16.87
C TRP A 425 -1.36 -1.69 18.36
N GLU A 426 -0.41 -2.12 19.17
CA GLU A 426 -0.43 -1.93 20.63
C GLU A 426 0.43 -0.70 20.96
N GLU A 427 -0.18 0.27 21.64
CA GLU A 427 0.52 1.48 22.04
C GLU A 427 1.59 1.17 23.08
N GLY A 428 2.74 1.84 22.95
CA GLY A 428 3.80 1.74 23.94
C GLY A 428 3.42 2.41 25.26
N SER A 429 4.08 1.98 26.34
CA SER A 429 3.96 2.61 27.65
C SER A 429 5.16 3.52 27.92
N TYR A 430 4.95 4.52 28.77
CA TYR A 430 5.99 5.46 29.19
C TYR A 430 6.11 5.43 30.71
N ARG A 431 7.33 5.55 31.20
CA ARG A 431 7.62 5.73 32.62
C ARG A 431 8.44 6.99 32.83
N ILE A 432 8.42 7.52 34.05
CA ILE A 432 9.27 8.64 34.42
C ILE A 432 10.73 8.16 34.41
N SER A 433 11.61 8.94 33.78
CA SER A 433 13.03 8.61 33.71
C SER A 433 13.63 8.56 35.11
N PRO A 434 14.33 7.47 35.48
CA PRO A 434 15.03 7.36 36.76
C PRO A 434 16.18 8.36 36.90
N LYS A 435 16.62 8.96 35.78
CA LYS A 435 17.74 9.91 35.73
C LYS A 435 17.26 11.36 35.72
N ASP A 436 16.04 11.61 35.26
CA ASP A 436 15.43 12.93 35.17
C ASP A 436 13.91 12.84 35.39
N PRO A 437 13.40 13.24 36.57
CA PRO A 437 11.97 13.18 36.87
C PRO A 437 11.08 14.05 35.97
N GLU A 438 11.64 14.97 35.18
CA GLU A 438 10.90 15.82 34.24
C GLU A 438 10.73 15.18 32.85
N LEU A 439 11.39 14.05 32.59
CA LEU A 439 11.36 13.37 31.30
C LEU A 439 10.65 12.02 31.41
N PHE A 440 9.80 11.72 30.43
CA PHE A 440 9.25 10.39 30.23
C PHE A 440 10.17 9.59 29.31
N GLU A 441 10.59 8.40 29.75
CA GLU A 441 11.25 7.42 28.90
C GLU A 441 10.25 6.33 28.49
N VAL A 442 10.45 5.74 27.31
CA VAL A 442 9.66 4.59 26.86
C VAL A 442 9.92 3.43 27.82
N ASP A 443 8.86 2.89 28.41
CA ASP A 443 8.92 1.71 29.27
C ASP A 443 8.82 0.45 28.40
N GLU A 444 7.73 0.32 27.65
CA GLU A 444 7.58 -0.67 26.59
C GLU A 444 7.32 0.03 25.24
N PRO A 445 8.09 -0.27 24.17
CA PRO A 445 7.83 0.30 22.86
C PRO A 445 6.52 -0.25 22.29
N GLY A 446 5.79 0.60 21.56
CA GLY A 446 4.62 0.15 20.81
C GLY A 446 5.01 -0.91 19.77
N ARG A 447 4.08 -1.82 19.45
CA ARG A 447 4.36 -2.99 18.62
C ARG A 447 3.17 -3.43 17.78
N TYR A 448 3.45 -4.11 16.67
CA TYR A 448 2.43 -4.83 15.93
C TYR A 448 1.98 -6.11 16.66
N VAL A 449 0.66 -6.30 16.71
CA VAL A 449 0.03 -7.52 17.20
C VAL A 449 -0.77 -8.19 16.08
N LEU A 450 -0.94 -9.51 16.19
CA LEU A 450 -1.65 -10.32 15.22
C LEU A 450 -2.85 -10.99 15.89
N LEU A 451 -4.05 -10.74 15.39
CA LEU A 451 -5.29 -11.21 15.98
C LEU A 451 -6.02 -12.12 14.99
N THR A 452 -6.27 -13.37 15.38
CA THR A 452 -7.19 -14.25 14.64
C THR A 452 -8.59 -14.22 15.23
N ARG A 453 -8.73 -13.67 16.45
CA ARG A 453 -10.01 -13.50 17.15
C ARG A 453 -10.49 -12.07 17.03
N ASP A 454 -11.59 -11.88 16.31
CA ASP A 454 -12.16 -10.54 16.05
C ASP A 454 -12.61 -9.82 17.35
N GLU A 455 -12.92 -10.55 18.42
CA GLU A 455 -13.30 -10.00 19.72
C GLU A 455 -12.18 -9.22 20.43
N LEU A 456 -10.91 -9.42 20.05
CA LEU A 456 -9.77 -8.72 20.62
C LEU A 456 -9.49 -7.37 19.95
N ILE A 457 -10.05 -7.13 18.76
CA ILE A 457 -9.81 -5.92 17.96
C ILE A 457 -10.05 -4.61 18.75
N PRO A 458 -11.11 -4.48 19.60
CA PRO A 458 -11.35 -3.25 20.35
C PRO A 458 -10.24 -2.86 21.34
N ASN A 459 -9.31 -3.76 21.67
CA ASN A 459 -8.23 -3.51 22.62
C ASN A 459 -7.01 -2.82 21.99
N TYR A 460 -7.01 -2.61 20.67
CA TYR A 460 -5.84 -2.13 19.92
C TYR A 460 -6.18 -0.96 19.00
N THR A 461 -5.16 -0.21 18.58
CA THR A 461 -5.29 0.87 17.59
C THR A 461 -4.97 0.35 16.18
N GLY A 462 -5.47 1.05 15.16
CA GLY A 462 -5.21 0.69 13.77
C GLY A 462 -3.81 1.08 13.29
N VAL A 463 -3.26 0.26 12.40
CA VAL A 463 -1.92 0.42 11.79
C VAL A 463 -1.90 1.33 10.56
N THR A 464 -3.08 1.69 10.04
CA THR A 464 -3.25 2.60 8.91
C THR A 464 -4.39 3.59 9.16
N ARG A 465 -4.42 4.68 8.41
CA ARG A 465 -5.55 5.62 8.37
C ARG A 465 -6.32 5.45 7.07
N ARG A 466 -7.63 5.22 7.17
CA ARG A 466 -8.54 5.16 6.02
C ARG A 466 -9.69 6.14 6.26
N ASN A 467 -9.88 7.10 5.36
CA ASN A 467 -10.90 8.15 5.48
C ASN A 467 -10.85 8.91 6.82
N GLY A 468 -9.64 9.16 7.35
CA GLY A 468 -9.45 9.82 8.65
C GLY A 468 -9.69 8.95 9.89
N GLN A 469 -10.12 7.69 9.73
CA GLN A 469 -10.29 6.73 10.84
C GLN A 469 -9.10 5.76 10.91
N SER A 470 -8.71 5.39 12.13
CA SER A 470 -7.68 4.37 12.36
C SER A 470 -8.24 2.97 12.08
N ALA A 471 -7.51 2.16 11.31
CA ALA A 471 -7.94 0.84 10.88
C ALA A 471 -6.80 -0.20 10.91
N GLY A 472 -7.14 -1.44 11.27
CA GLY A 472 -6.25 -2.61 11.14
C GLY A 472 -6.15 -3.13 9.70
N ILE A 473 -5.20 -4.04 9.46
CA ILE A 473 -5.03 -4.69 8.16
C ILE A 473 -5.42 -6.16 8.29
N ARG A 474 -6.42 -6.60 7.52
CA ARG A 474 -6.86 -7.99 7.50
C ARG A 474 -6.18 -8.77 6.37
N TYR A 475 -5.48 -9.84 6.73
CA TYR A 475 -5.04 -10.89 5.82
C TYR A 475 -6.04 -12.04 5.93
N SER A 476 -6.58 -12.49 4.79
CA SER A 476 -7.53 -13.60 4.75
C SER A 476 -7.37 -14.39 3.47
N THR A 477 -7.82 -15.64 3.50
CA THR A 477 -7.89 -16.50 2.33
C THR A 477 -9.26 -17.12 2.18
N VAL A 478 -9.65 -17.37 0.93
CA VAL A 478 -10.84 -18.14 0.55
C VAL A 478 -10.45 -19.54 0.04
N ALA A 479 -9.15 -19.85 0.02
CA ALA A 479 -8.63 -21.07 -0.57
C ALA A 479 -8.99 -22.31 0.25
N TYR A 480 -9.17 -22.17 1.57
CA TYR A 480 -9.48 -23.27 2.50
C TYR A 480 -10.25 -22.72 3.70
N ASP A 481 -10.99 -23.60 4.37
CA ASP A 481 -11.70 -23.33 5.62
C ASP A 481 -11.64 -24.58 6.52
N PHE A 482 -11.78 -24.38 7.81
CA PHE A 482 -11.75 -25.41 8.85
C PHE A 482 -12.36 -24.88 10.15
N ASN A 483 -12.70 -25.77 11.08
CA ASN A 483 -13.17 -25.37 12.40
C ASN A 483 -12.05 -24.73 13.23
N GLY A 484 -12.34 -23.60 13.87
CA GLY A 484 -11.36 -22.79 14.61
C GLY A 484 -10.68 -21.72 13.75
N ASP A 485 -9.63 -21.12 14.31
CA ASP A 485 -8.91 -19.99 13.71
C ASP A 485 -7.55 -20.39 13.12
N ASP A 486 -6.92 -21.41 13.69
CA ASP A 486 -5.63 -21.96 13.32
C ASP A 486 -5.61 -23.51 13.39
N ILE A 487 -4.75 -24.15 12.59
CA ILE A 487 -4.45 -25.59 12.64
C ILE A 487 -2.94 -25.77 12.69
N GLU A 488 -2.45 -26.61 13.60
CA GLU A 488 -1.04 -26.98 13.68
C GLU A 488 -0.61 -27.80 12.44
N MET A 489 0.50 -27.40 11.83
CA MET A 489 1.12 -28.13 10.71
C MET A 489 2.23 -29.02 11.24
N ASN A 490 2.47 -30.16 10.58
CA ASN A 490 3.57 -31.06 10.93
C ASN A 490 4.79 -30.78 10.04
N GLY A 491 5.99 -30.87 10.62
CA GLY A 491 7.26 -30.66 9.93
C GLY A 491 7.92 -29.33 10.27
N ASP A 492 8.98 -28.99 9.53
CA ASP A 492 9.85 -27.85 9.85
C ASP A 492 9.74 -26.76 8.77
N PHE A 493 9.50 -25.51 9.19
CA PHE A 493 9.53 -24.35 8.30
C PHE A 493 10.96 -23.88 8.07
N GLN A 494 11.70 -24.59 7.22
CA GLN A 494 13.10 -24.30 6.90
C GLN A 494 13.41 -24.69 5.45
N LEU A 495 14.50 -24.17 4.88
CA LEU A 495 14.92 -24.51 3.52
C LEU A 495 15.25 -26.01 3.40
N ASN A 496 14.78 -26.66 2.32
CA ASN A 496 14.88 -28.10 2.04
C ASN A 496 14.11 -29.01 3.00
N GLU A 497 13.33 -28.44 3.91
CA GLU A 497 12.37 -29.17 4.74
C GLU A 497 10.96 -29.05 4.16
N GLN A 498 10.00 -29.70 4.80
CA GLN A 498 8.60 -29.63 4.42
C GLN A 498 7.68 -29.41 5.61
N VAL A 499 6.57 -28.74 5.34
CA VAL A 499 5.42 -28.67 6.25
C VAL A 499 4.18 -29.26 5.58
N ASN A 500 3.38 -29.98 6.34
CA ASN A 500 2.15 -30.60 5.87
C ASN A 500 0.99 -30.39 6.84
N VAL A 501 -0.23 -30.40 6.31
CA VAL A 501 -1.45 -30.21 7.10
C VAL A 501 -2.61 -30.95 6.45
N SER A 502 -3.43 -31.58 7.29
CA SER A 502 -4.70 -32.18 6.91
C SER A 502 -5.82 -31.19 7.23
N VAL A 503 -6.44 -30.64 6.20
CA VAL A 503 -7.60 -29.74 6.33
C VAL A 503 -8.87 -30.56 6.16
N LEU A 504 -9.69 -30.54 7.19
CA LEU A 504 -10.95 -31.25 7.27
C LEU A 504 -12.13 -30.27 7.10
N ILE A 505 -13.00 -30.57 6.14
CA ILE A 505 -14.29 -29.90 5.99
C ILE A 505 -15.36 -30.91 6.35
N ASP A 506 -15.94 -30.76 7.54
CA ASP A 506 -16.97 -31.67 8.03
C ASP A 506 -18.24 -31.59 7.17
N PRO A 507 -19.04 -32.68 7.09
CA PRO A 507 -20.34 -32.69 6.42
C PRO A 507 -21.27 -31.54 6.83
N ASP A 508 -21.20 -31.11 8.09
CA ASP A 508 -22.07 -30.08 8.66
C ASP A 508 -21.49 -28.66 8.59
N MET A 509 -20.27 -28.49 8.08
CA MET A 509 -19.69 -27.15 7.92
C MET A 509 -20.52 -26.32 6.93
N PRO A 510 -20.82 -25.05 7.21
CA PRO A 510 -21.53 -24.17 6.28
C PRO A 510 -20.82 -23.97 4.94
N THR A 511 -19.52 -24.17 4.90
CA THR A 511 -18.66 -24.04 3.71
C THR A 511 -18.45 -25.37 2.98
N ASN A 512 -19.07 -26.46 3.42
CA ASN A 512 -19.02 -27.74 2.70
C ASN A 512 -19.73 -27.62 1.34
N PRO A 513 -19.07 -27.97 0.22
CA PRO A 513 -19.63 -27.78 -1.12
C PRO A 513 -20.83 -28.67 -1.44
N PHE A 514 -21.07 -29.75 -0.67
CA PHE A 514 -22.24 -30.60 -0.81
C PHE A 514 -23.42 -30.15 0.04
N ARG A 515 -23.23 -29.15 0.91
CA ARG A 515 -24.24 -28.72 1.86
C ARG A 515 -24.92 -27.44 1.43
N HIS A 516 -26.23 -27.50 1.26
CA HIS A 516 -27.11 -26.38 0.98
C HIS A 516 -28.17 -26.29 2.08
N LYS A 517 -28.04 -25.31 2.98
CA LYS A 517 -28.88 -25.14 4.18
C LYS A 517 -30.40 -25.23 3.95
N PHE A 518 -30.87 -24.91 2.75
CA PHE A 518 -32.31 -24.82 2.44
C PHE A 518 -32.77 -25.81 1.36
N HIS A 519 -31.90 -26.72 0.90
CA HIS A 519 -32.26 -27.70 -0.10
C HIS A 519 -32.56 -29.04 0.59
N PRO A 520 -33.77 -29.62 0.43
CA PRO A 520 -34.18 -30.83 1.16
C PRO A 520 -33.28 -32.07 0.97
N ASP A 521 -32.53 -32.13 -0.13
CA ASP A 521 -31.65 -33.27 -0.45
C ASP A 521 -30.15 -32.98 -0.21
N HIS A 522 -29.82 -31.86 0.44
CA HIS A 522 -28.43 -31.42 0.65
C HIS A 522 -28.24 -30.70 1.99
N ASP A 523 -29.04 -30.99 3.01
CA ASP A 523 -29.00 -30.27 4.29
C ASP A 523 -28.58 -31.14 5.48
N ASN A 524 -28.37 -32.44 5.24
CA ASN A 524 -28.12 -33.50 6.21
C ASN A 524 -29.32 -33.87 7.09
N PHE A 525 -30.55 -33.63 6.63
CA PHE A 525 -31.78 -34.06 7.31
C PHE A 525 -32.67 -34.89 6.38
N ASP A 526 -33.64 -35.60 6.96
CA ASP A 526 -34.70 -36.21 6.18
C ASP A 526 -35.58 -35.14 5.49
N ALA A 527 -36.41 -35.56 4.54
CA ALA A 527 -37.30 -34.66 3.80
C ALA A 527 -38.29 -33.86 4.68
N GLN A 528 -38.41 -34.21 5.97
CA GLN A 528 -39.23 -33.48 6.94
C GLN A 528 -38.42 -32.49 7.78
N TYR A 529 -37.08 -32.44 7.62
CA TYR A 529 -36.15 -31.64 8.39
C TYR A 529 -36.12 -31.99 9.89
N LEU A 530 -36.50 -33.23 10.24
CA LEU A 530 -36.68 -33.62 11.65
C LEU A 530 -35.58 -34.54 12.15
N ASN A 531 -35.10 -35.46 11.31
CA ASN A 531 -34.09 -36.44 11.70
C ASN A 531 -32.82 -36.27 10.87
N PRO A 532 -31.61 -36.38 11.45
CA PRO A 532 -30.37 -36.35 10.68
C PRO A 532 -30.30 -37.49 9.65
N GLN A 533 -29.95 -37.14 8.41
CA GLN A 533 -29.70 -38.06 7.31
C GLN A 533 -28.49 -37.54 6.53
N GLN A 534 -27.36 -38.24 6.57
CA GLN A 534 -26.14 -37.71 5.94
C GLN A 534 -26.24 -37.69 4.40
N GLU A 535 -26.07 -36.51 3.82
CA GLU A 535 -26.14 -36.25 2.38
C GLU A 535 -24.89 -35.53 1.86
N ALA A 536 -24.30 -34.68 2.71
CA ALA A 536 -23.01 -34.06 2.47
C ALA A 536 -21.87 -35.01 2.85
N PHE A 537 -20.84 -35.02 2.02
CA PHE A 537 -19.64 -35.80 2.25
C PHE A 537 -18.56 -34.96 2.92
N GLN A 538 -17.80 -35.61 3.80
CA GLN A 538 -16.59 -35.02 4.35
C GLN A 538 -15.57 -34.81 3.23
N VAL A 539 -14.94 -33.64 3.20
CA VAL A 539 -13.83 -33.36 2.28
C VAL A 539 -12.55 -33.26 3.10
N THR A 540 -11.53 -34.01 2.70
CA THR A 540 -10.19 -33.98 3.33
C THR A 540 -9.17 -33.53 2.30
N ARG A 541 -8.37 -32.53 2.68
CA ARG A 541 -7.32 -31.94 1.84
C ARG A 541 -5.99 -32.08 2.56
N GLU A 542 -5.13 -32.94 2.02
CA GLU A 542 -3.77 -33.12 2.50
C GLU A 542 -2.85 -32.19 1.71
N MET A 543 -2.38 -31.12 2.34
CA MET A 543 -1.50 -30.13 1.71
C MET A 543 -0.06 -30.32 2.16
N GLU A 544 0.87 -30.26 1.21
CA GLU A 544 2.30 -30.40 1.42
C GLU A 544 3.05 -29.23 0.76
N PHE A 545 3.93 -28.61 1.54
CA PHE A 545 4.78 -27.50 1.13
C PHE A 545 6.23 -27.91 1.33
N LEU A 546 6.93 -28.22 0.23
CA LEU A 546 8.35 -28.56 0.24
C LEU A 546 9.17 -27.30 -0.09
N PHE A 547 9.92 -26.77 0.87
CA PHE A 547 10.73 -25.57 0.69
C PHE A 547 12.03 -25.88 -0.07
N THR A 548 12.47 -24.97 -0.93
CA THR A 548 13.66 -25.17 -1.76
C THR A 548 14.69 -24.05 -1.55
N ASN A 549 15.98 -24.40 -1.62
CA ASN A 549 17.09 -23.43 -1.52
C ASN A 549 17.03 -22.32 -2.57
N ASN A 550 16.54 -22.63 -3.77
CA ASN A 550 16.42 -21.69 -4.87
C ASN A 550 14.96 -21.61 -5.34
N ASN A 551 14.61 -20.53 -6.03
CA ASN A 551 13.29 -20.35 -6.61
C ASN A 551 12.95 -21.45 -7.63
N PRO A 552 11.94 -22.30 -7.38
CA PRO A 552 11.58 -23.42 -8.27
C PRO A 552 10.98 -22.96 -9.60
N GLN A 553 10.51 -21.70 -9.68
CA GLN A 553 10.03 -21.14 -10.94
C GLN A 553 11.19 -20.82 -11.89
N HIS A 554 12.37 -20.50 -11.35
CA HIS A 554 13.55 -20.06 -12.10
C HIS A 554 14.83 -20.59 -11.43
N PRO A 555 15.08 -21.91 -11.47
CA PRO A 555 16.16 -22.55 -10.69
C PRO A 555 17.57 -22.11 -11.12
N ASP A 556 17.71 -21.57 -12.33
CA ASP A 556 18.98 -21.12 -12.93
C ASP A 556 19.20 -19.60 -12.78
N VAL A 557 18.32 -18.89 -12.07
CA VAL A 557 18.34 -17.43 -11.90
C VAL A 557 18.71 -17.07 -10.46
N ALA A 558 19.44 -15.97 -10.26
CA ALA A 558 19.71 -15.44 -8.93
C ALA A 558 18.39 -15.08 -8.20
N ASP A 559 18.23 -15.60 -6.98
CA ASP A 559 17.02 -15.43 -6.21
C ASP A 559 16.70 -13.96 -5.87
N PRO A 560 15.42 -13.60 -5.71
CA PRO A 560 15.03 -12.26 -5.29
C PRO A 560 15.64 -11.90 -3.92
N PRO A 561 15.95 -10.62 -3.65
CA PRO A 561 16.46 -10.19 -2.35
C PRO A 561 15.55 -10.66 -1.21
N GLY A 562 16.13 -11.37 -0.23
CA GLY A 562 15.43 -11.90 0.92
C GLY A 562 14.99 -13.37 0.81
N TRP A 563 15.26 -14.08 -0.30
CA TRP A 563 15.05 -15.52 -0.38
C TRP A 563 15.80 -16.28 0.73
N GLY A 564 15.12 -17.22 1.38
CA GLY A 564 15.63 -17.97 2.53
C GLY A 564 15.54 -17.25 3.88
N VAL A 565 15.14 -15.97 3.91
CA VAL A 565 15.08 -15.15 5.13
C VAL A 565 13.71 -14.48 5.30
N THR A 566 13.30 -13.66 4.34
CA THR A 566 12.01 -12.95 4.31
C THR A 566 11.07 -13.47 3.24
N ILE A 567 11.60 -14.25 2.29
CA ILE A 567 10.84 -14.97 1.26
C ILE A 567 11.20 -16.44 1.37
N MET A 568 10.19 -17.29 1.38
CA MET A 568 10.32 -18.75 1.37
C MET A 568 9.47 -19.30 0.24
N GLY A 569 9.93 -20.31 -0.48
CA GLY A 569 9.15 -20.90 -1.56
C GLY A 569 9.62 -22.29 -1.90
N GLY A 570 8.90 -22.93 -2.82
CA GLY A 570 9.17 -24.31 -3.15
C GLY A 570 8.04 -24.98 -3.91
N THR A 571 7.96 -26.30 -3.79
CA THR A 571 6.96 -27.11 -4.51
C THR A 571 5.73 -27.32 -3.64
N PHE A 572 4.56 -27.12 -4.22
CA PHE A 572 3.28 -27.39 -3.58
C PHE A 572 2.69 -28.69 -4.12
N ARG A 573 2.19 -29.54 -3.21
CA ARG A 573 1.42 -30.74 -3.54
C ARG A 573 0.18 -30.80 -2.68
N GLU A 574 -0.89 -31.32 -3.25
CA GLU A 574 -2.12 -31.52 -2.50
C GLU A 574 -2.86 -32.77 -2.98
N THR A 575 -3.42 -33.52 -2.04
CA THR A 575 -4.35 -34.61 -2.30
C THR A 575 -5.71 -34.28 -1.72
N ILE A 576 -6.74 -34.30 -2.55
CA ILE A 576 -8.13 -34.03 -2.13
C ILE A 576 -8.95 -35.30 -2.24
N THR A 577 -9.65 -35.64 -1.15
CA THR A 577 -10.60 -36.75 -1.08
C THR A 577 -11.96 -36.25 -0.63
N GLY A 578 -13.02 -36.98 -0.99
CA GLY A 578 -14.41 -36.62 -0.64
C GLY A 578 -15.13 -35.71 -1.64
N LEU A 579 -14.41 -34.92 -2.46
CA LEU A 579 -15.02 -34.14 -3.55
C LEU A 579 -15.42 -35.00 -4.76
N HIS A 580 -14.74 -36.13 -4.94
CA HIS A 580 -14.94 -37.05 -6.05
C HIS A 580 -14.70 -38.48 -5.56
N LYS A 581 -15.22 -39.47 -6.28
CA LYS A 581 -15.07 -40.91 -5.95
C LYS A 581 -13.62 -41.36 -5.92
N ASN A 582 -12.80 -40.76 -6.79
CA ASN A 582 -11.36 -40.93 -6.85
C ASN A 582 -10.67 -39.69 -6.29
N ALA A 583 -9.54 -39.88 -5.61
CA ALA A 583 -8.71 -38.78 -5.13
C ALA A 583 -8.24 -37.88 -6.28
N ILE A 584 -8.15 -36.58 -5.99
CA ILE A 584 -7.63 -35.57 -6.91
C ILE A 584 -6.23 -35.19 -6.42
N PHE A 585 -5.24 -35.30 -7.31
CA PHE A 585 -3.86 -34.92 -7.02
C PHE A 585 -3.53 -33.62 -7.72
N VAL A 586 -2.91 -32.71 -6.99
CA VAL A 586 -2.59 -31.36 -7.42
C VAL A 586 -1.11 -31.11 -7.20
N SER A 587 -0.46 -30.42 -8.14
CA SER A 587 0.92 -29.96 -7.96
C SER A 587 1.16 -28.57 -8.53
N GLY A 588 2.13 -27.87 -7.95
CA GLY A 588 2.46 -26.49 -8.29
C GLY A 588 3.73 -26.01 -7.62
N ASP A 589 3.92 -24.70 -7.64
CA ASP A 589 4.92 -24.00 -6.83
C ASP A 589 4.22 -23.12 -5.80
N PHE A 590 4.93 -22.72 -4.76
CA PHE A 590 4.45 -21.70 -3.85
C PHE A 590 5.56 -20.72 -3.49
N ARG A 591 5.13 -19.53 -3.07
CA ARG A 591 5.98 -18.49 -2.51
C ARG A 591 5.24 -17.80 -1.38
N LEU A 592 5.89 -17.72 -0.23
CA LEU A 592 5.47 -17.05 0.99
C LEU A 592 6.45 -15.91 1.28
N THR A 593 5.93 -14.82 1.81
CA THR A 593 6.73 -13.70 2.31
C THR A 593 6.37 -13.47 3.77
N ARG A 594 7.37 -13.20 4.60
CA ARG A 594 7.17 -12.90 6.02
C ARG A 594 6.54 -11.51 6.14
N VAL A 595 5.31 -11.47 6.64
CA VAL A 595 4.51 -10.26 6.78
C VAL A 595 4.55 -9.64 8.16
N SER A 596 5.09 -10.36 9.14
CA SER A 596 5.31 -9.84 10.48
C SER A 596 6.27 -10.76 11.20
N SER A 597 7.16 -10.22 12.03
CA SER A 597 8.03 -11.00 12.91
C SER A 597 7.37 -11.35 14.25
N THR A 598 6.09 -11.03 14.44
CA THR A 598 5.37 -11.27 15.69
C THR A 598 5.10 -12.77 15.89
N ALA A 599 5.82 -13.37 16.83
CA ALA A 599 5.79 -14.81 17.11
C ALA A 599 4.55 -15.28 17.90
N ILE A 600 3.62 -14.39 18.24
CA ILE A 600 2.45 -14.71 19.08
C ILE A 600 1.18 -14.16 18.44
N LEU A 601 0.18 -15.03 18.31
CA LEU A 601 -1.19 -14.68 17.93
C LEU A 601 -2.02 -14.38 19.18
N ASN A 602 -2.96 -13.43 19.08
CA ASN A 602 -3.97 -13.12 20.11
C ASN A 602 -3.35 -12.77 21.48
N GLN A 603 -2.41 -11.84 21.49
CA GLN A 603 -1.68 -11.39 22.69
C GLN A 603 -2.58 -10.77 23.76
#